data_AF-U5W7D6-F1
#
_entry.id   AF-U5W7D6-F1
#
_cell.length_a   1.000
_cell.length_b   1.000
_cell.length_c   1.000
_cell.angle_alpha   90.00
_cell.angle_beta   90.00
_cell.angle_gamma   90.00
#
_symmetry.space_group_name_H-M   'P 1'
#
loop_
_entity.id
_entity.type
_entity.pdbx_description
1 polymer ?
#
loop_
_entity_poly.entity_id
_entity_poly.type
_entity_poly.pdbx_seq_one_letter_code
_entity_poly.pdbx_strand_id
1 'polypeptide(L)'
;MAGQRRSSAPLIRLGILRSAALLRANVGALLLVGSFTGFQFAVVLHLQEQRGWSEVETGLALAVIGIDAVLAPTLTPVLVQRFGTPKVVLGGTVLAVAAYASFLSLVADRAFAAMLPSFLLLGLAFALAYGPLTIAATEGVAEEEQGLASGILTMSFQFGAAIGLAVVTAVLVAAGIRAALVVPVVAAVLGVGVALLTVARSSVRTRT
;
A
#
# COMPACT_ATOMS: atom_id res chain seq x y z
N MET A 1 19.22 -32.25 -1.53
CA MET A 1 19.95 -30.97 -1.64
C MET A 1 20.21 -30.38 -0.26
N ALA A 2 21.11 -31.00 0.52
CA ALA A 2 21.50 -30.55 1.86
C ALA A 2 22.99 -30.21 1.82
N GLY A 3 23.35 -28.95 1.58
CA GLY A 3 24.75 -28.60 1.29
C GLY A 3 25.13 -27.12 1.33
N GLN A 4 24.39 -26.26 2.01
CA GLN A 4 24.70 -24.81 2.08
C GLN A 4 24.80 -24.27 3.51
N ARG A 5 25.42 -25.04 4.41
CA ARG A 5 25.67 -24.63 5.80
C ARG A 5 27.15 -24.43 6.18
N ARG A 6 28.08 -24.45 5.22
CA ARG A 6 29.53 -24.30 5.50
C ARG A 6 30.22 -23.32 4.54
N SER A 7 29.77 -22.06 4.52
CA SER A 7 30.62 -20.94 4.08
C SER A 7 30.94 -20.10 5.31
N SER A 8 32.22 -19.79 5.51
CA SER A 8 32.75 -18.98 6.61
C SER A 8 32.31 -17.50 6.56
N ALA A 9 31.57 -17.12 5.51
CA ALA A 9 30.81 -15.87 5.41
C ALA A 9 29.41 -16.21 4.87
N PRO A 10 28.36 -16.31 5.71
CA PRO A 10 27.01 -16.54 5.22
C PRO A 10 26.58 -15.33 4.39
N LEU A 11 26.34 -15.53 3.08
CA LEU A 11 25.84 -14.50 2.15
C LEU A 11 24.50 -13.89 2.58
N ILE A 12 23.79 -14.55 3.49
CA ILE A 12 22.52 -14.10 4.05
C ILE A 12 22.59 -14.31 5.56
N ARG A 13 22.66 -13.25 6.36
CA ARG A 13 22.36 -13.37 7.78
C ARG A 13 20.84 -13.42 7.89
N LEU A 14 20.29 -14.63 8.07
CA LEU A 14 18.84 -14.83 8.31
C LEU A 14 18.31 -14.01 9.52
N GLY A 15 19.19 -13.38 10.31
CA GLY A 15 18.85 -12.39 11.32
C GLY A 15 18.09 -11.17 10.76
N ILE A 16 18.31 -10.76 9.51
CA ILE A 16 17.57 -9.64 8.90
C ILE A 16 16.06 -9.93 8.82
N LEU A 17 15.68 -11.18 8.55
CA LEU A 17 14.28 -11.63 8.50
C LEU A 17 13.62 -11.62 9.88
N ARG A 18 14.40 -11.57 10.97
CA ARG A 18 13.89 -11.45 12.34
C ARG A 18 13.69 -10.00 12.76
N SER A 19 14.06 -9.02 11.93
CA SER A 19 13.83 -7.61 12.23
C SER A 19 12.33 -7.31 12.24
N ALA A 20 11.82 -6.98 13.43
CA ALA A 20 10.43 -6.58 13.58
C ALA A 20 10.09 -5.28 12.83
N ALA A 21 11.08 -4.43 12.53
CA ALA A 21 10.88 -3.23 11.73
C ALA A 21 10.69 -3.59 10.25
N LEU A 22 11.59 -4.42 9.70
CA LEU A 22 11.48 -4.92 8.34
C LEU A 22 10.19 -5.71 8.12
N LEU A 23 9.79 -6.56 9.07
CA LEU A 23 8.52 -7.28 8.99
C LEU A 23 7.32 -6.33 8.91
N ARG A 24 7.28 -5.27 9.73
CA ARG A 24 6.19 -4.29 9.69
C ARG A 24 6.17 -3.52 8.37
N ALA A 25 7.33 -3.14 7.83
CA ALA A 25 7.43 -2.49 6.52
C ALA A 25 6.89 -3.41 5.41
N ASN A 26 7.29 -4.69 5.40
CA ASN A 26 6.82 -5.66 4.40
C ASN A 26 5.32 -5.95 4.49
N VAL A 27 4.79 -6.12 5.70
CA VAL A 27 3.34 -6.30 5.90
C VAL A 27 2.58 -5.04 5.48
N GLY A 28 3.09 -3.85 5.81
CA GLY A 28 2.52 -2.58 5.37
C GLY A 28 2.52 -2.45 3.84
N ALA A 29 3.60 -2.83 3.18
CA ALA A 29 3.74 -2.86 1.73
C ALA A 29 2.76 -3.82 1.06
N LEU A 30 2.65 -5.04 1.59
CA LEU A 30 1.71 -6.06 1.13
C LEU A 30 0.26 -5.56 1.23
N LEU A 31 -0.11 -4.97 2.37
CA LEU A 31 -1.46 -4.44 2.60
C LEU A 31 -1.75 -3.23 1.71
N LEU A 32 -0.81 -2.29 1.56
CA LEU A 32 -0.98 -1.09 0.74
C LEU A 32 -1.23 -1.45 -0.73
N VAL A 33 -0.36 -2.28 -1.31
CA VAL A 33 -0.48 -2.64 -2.73
C VAL A 33 -1.64 -3.61 -2.95
N GLY A 34 -1.88 -4.53 -2.01
CA GLY A 34 -3.04 -5.41 -2.08
C GLY A 34 -4.37 -4.66 -2.04
N SER A 35 -4.53 -3.69 -1.14
CA SER A 35 -5.73 -2.85 -1.11
C SER A 35 -5.84 -2.02 -2.39
N PHE A 36 -4.73 -1.47 -2.89
CA PHE A 36 -4.71 -0.65 -4.09
C PHE A 36 -5.09 -1.43 -5.35
N THR A 37 -4.43 -2.55 -5.62
CA THR A 37 -4.72 -3.38 -6.79
C THR A 37 -6.14 -3.94 -6.73
N GLY A 38 -6.57 -4.43 -5.56
CA GLY A 38 -7.93 -4.90 -5.37
C GLY A 38 -8.98 -3.80 -5.62
N PHE A 39 -8.75 -2.60 -5.09
CA PHE A 39 -9.62 -1.45 -5.32
C PHE A 39 -9.67 -1.07 -6.80
N GLN A 40 -8.52 -0.92 -7.46
CA GLN A 40 -8.44 -0.58 -8.88
C GLN A 40 -9.26 -1.57 -9.73
N PHE A 41 -9.10 -2.86 -9.50
CA PHE A 41 -9.85 -3.89 -10.21
C PHE A 41 -11.37 -3.76 -10.00
N ALA A 42 -11.81 -3.65 -8.75
CA ALA A 42 -13.23 -3.49 -8.45
C ALA A 42 -13.82 -2.20 -9.05
N VAL A 43 -13.08 -1.09 -9.02
CA VAL A 43 -13.52 0.18 -9.61
C VAL A 43 -13.63 0.07 -11.13
N VAL A 44 -12.63 -0.48 -11.82
CA VAL A 44 -12.69 -0.71 -13.27
C VAL A 44 -13.95 -1.48 -13.63
N LEU A 45 -14.19 -2.59 -12.93
CA LEU A 45 -15.35 -3.43 -13.18
C LEU A 45 -16.66 -2.70 -12.91
N HIS A 46 -16.74 -1.94 -11.82
CA HIS A 46 -17.92 -1.14 -11.51
C HIS A 46 -18.21 -0.09 -12.59
N LEU A 47 -17.18 0.63 -13.05
CA LEU A 47 -17.34 1.67 -14.08
C LEU A 47 -17.74 1.05 -15.44
N GLN A 48 -17.10 -0.05 -15.83
CA GLN A 48 -17.37 -0.67 -17.14
C GLN A 48 -18.66 -1.51 -17.14
N GLU A 49 -18.79 -2.48 -16.23
CA GLU A 49 -19.91 -3.43 -16.27
C GLU A 49 -21.22 -2.88 -15.71
N GLN A 50 -21.15 -2.02 -14.69
CA GLN A 50 -22.38 -1.49 -14.05
C GLN A 50 -22.75 -0.10 -14.54
N ARG A 51 -21.77 0.74 -14.91
CA ARG A 51 -22.04 2.09 -15.44
C ARG A 51 -21.92 2.19 -16.95
N GLY A 52 -21.44 1.15 -17.63
CA GLY A 52 -21.33 1.12 -19.08
C GLY A 52 -20.27 2.07 -19.64
N TRP A 53 -19.28 2.47 -18.83
CA TRP A 53 -18.19 3.32 -19.30
C TRP A 53 -17.31 2.55 -20.27
N SER A 54 -16.81 3.25 -21.29
CA SER A 54 -15.79 2.70 -22.17
C SER A 54 -14.45 2.51 -21.45
N GLU A 55 -13.58 1.70 -22.04
CA GLU A 55 -12.21 1.51 -21.55
C GLU A 55 -11.43 2.82 -21.46
N VAL A 56 -11.61 3.70 -22.46
CA VAL A 56 -10.93 5.00 -22.53
C VAL A 56 -11.42 5.94 -21.41
N GLU A 57 -12.73 6.03 -21.20
CA GLU A 57 -13.30 6.85 -20.10
C GLU A 57 -12.83 6.36 -18.73
N THR A 58 -12.83 5.04 -18.54
CA THR A 58 -12.35 4.41 -17.31
C THR A 58 -10.87 4.71 -17.09
N GLY A 59 -10.04 4.57 -18.14
CA GLY A 59 -8.62 4.87 -18.09
C GLY A 59 -8.34 6.34 -17.75
N LEU A 60 -9.05 7.29 -18.38
CA LEU A 60 -8.91 8.71 -18.09
C LEU A 60 -9.32 9.06 -16.66
N ALA A 61 -10.38 8.42 -16.14
CA ALA A 61 -10.80 8.62 -14.76
C ALA A 61 -9.77 8.11 -13.74
N LEU A 62 -9.18 6.95 -13.99
CA LEU A 62 -8.15 6.39 -13.12
C LEU A 62 -6.80 7.11 -13.25
N ALA A 63 -6.52 7.75 -14.38
CA ALA A 63 -5.32 8.58 -14.57
C ALA A 63 -5.20 9.70 -13.53
N VAL A 64 -6.31 10.14 -12.93
CA VAL A 64 -6.33 11.11 -11.81
C VAL A 64 -5.51 10.63 -10.62
N ILE A 65 -5.47 9.32 -10.38
CA ILE A 65 -4.69 8.72 -9.28
C ILE A 65 -3.19 8.92 -9.52
N GLY A 66 -2.77 9.02 -10.79
CA GLY A 66 -1.38 9.27 -11.21
C GLY A 66 -0.80 10.62 -10.79
N ILE A 67 -1.58 11.46 -10.08
CA ILE A 67 -1.06 12.67 -9.43
C ILE A 67 0.06 12.35 -8.41
N ASP A 68 0.10 11.11 -7.91
CA ASP A 68 1.18 10.62 -7.05
C ASP A 68 2.56 10.76 -7.70
N ALA A 69 2.68 10.65 -9.03
CA ALA A 69 3.95 10.84 -9.74
C ALA A 69 4.54 12.25 -9.56
N VAL A 70 3.69 13.26 -9.33
CA VAL A 70 4.11 14.64 -9.02
C VAL A 70 4.32 14.81 -7.52
N LEU A 71 3.42 14.25 -6.70
CA LEU A 71 3.47 14.41 -5.24
C LEU A 71 4.61 13.64 -4.59
N ALA A 72 4.94 12.45 -5.09
CA ALA A 72 5.97 11.58 -4.54
C ALA A 72 7.37 12.23 -4.50
N PRO A 73 7.88 12.88 -5.56
CA PRO A 73 9.17 13.57 -5.49
C PRO A 73 9.10 14.96 -4.82
N THR A 74 7.94 15.62 -4.79
CA THR A 74 7.84 17.02 -4.32
C THR A 74 7.37 17.15 -2.87
N LEU A 75 6.35 16.39 -2.48
CA LEU A 75 5.69 16.49 -1.18
C LEU A 75 6.27 15.49 -0.17
N THR A 76 6.49 14.25 -0.59
CA THR A 76 6.91 13.17 0.31
C THR A 76 8.23 13.46 1.03
N PRO A 77 9.31 13.94 0.37
CA PRO A 77 10.58 14.20 1.06
C PRO A 77 10.44 15.28 2.14
N VAL A 78 9.67 16.34 1.86
CA VAL A 78 9.41 17.44 2.80
C VAL A 78 8.70 16.92 4.05
N LEU A 79 7.66 16.09 3.86
CA LEU A 79 6.91 15.52 4.98
C LEU A 79 7.72 14.49 5.76
N VAL A 80 8.53 13.66 5.09
CA VAL A 80 9.40 12.69 5.75
C VAL A 80 10.47 13.40 6.58
N GLN A 81 11.09 14.46 6.06
CA GLN A 81 12.05 15.27 6.82
C GLN A 81 11.40 15.93 8.04
N ARG A 82 10.17 16.43 7.90
CA ARG A 82 9.48 17.15 8.98
C ARG A 82 8.88 16.25 10.06
N PHE A 83 8.32 15.10 9.69
CA PHE A 83 7.52 14.25 10.58
C PHE A 83 8.12 12.86 10.82
N GLY A 84 9.09 12.45 10.02
CA GLY A 84 9.69 11.12 10.03
C GLY A 84 8.87 10.08 9.28
N THR A 85 9.55 9.06 8.76
CA THR A 85 8.98 7.98 7.92
C THR A 85 7.74 7.32 8.54
N PRO A 86 7.71 6.89 9.82
CA PRO A 86 6.57 6.17 10.38
C PRO A 86 5.26 7.00 10.39
N LYS A 87 5.35 8.30 10.65
CA LYS A 87 4.17 9.18 10.71
C LYS A 87 3.62 9.48 9.32
N VAL A 88 4.50 9.61 8.33
CA VAL A 88 4.09 9.82 6.94
C VAL A 88 3.40 8.58 6.36
N VAL A 89 3.94 7.37 6.62
CA VAL A 89 3.28 6.11 6.27
C VAL A 89 1.89 6.00 6.93
N LEU A 90 1.77 6.36 8.20
CA LEU A 90 0.48 6.38 8.90
C LEU A 90 -0.50 7.34 8.22
N GLY A 91 -0.06 8.56 7.87
CA GLY A 91 -0.88 9.53 7.14
C GLY A 91 -1.36 8.98 5.80
N GLY A 92 -0.46 8.41 4.99
CA GLY A 92 -0.81 7.81 3.70
C GLY A 92 -1.79 6.64 3.83
N THR A 93 -1.57 5.74 4.79
CA THR A 93 -2.48 4.59 5.02
C THR A 93 -3.86 5.03 5.53
N VAL A 94 -3.95 6.06 6.38
CA VAL A 94 -5.25 6.64 6.79
C VAL A 94 -5.98 7.28 5.60
N LEU A 95 -5.25 7.99 4.73
CA LEU A 95 -5.83 8.55 3.50
C LEU A 95 -6.33 7.46 2.55
N ALA A 96 -5.64 6.31 2.47
CA ALA A 96 -6.12 5.17 1.69
C ALA A 96 -7.46 4.64 2.23
N VAL A 97 -7.60 4.49 3.55
CA VAL A 97 -8.88 4.11 4.18
C VAL A 97 -9.97 5.12 3.81
N ALA A 98 -9.69 6.41 3.94
CA ALA A 98 -10.64 7.46 3.60
C ALA A 98 -11.07 7.39 2.13
N ALA A 99 -10.12 7.23 1.21
CA ALA A 99 -10.37 7.13 -0.23
C ALA A 99 -11.26 5.91 -0.59
N TYR A 100 -10.98 4.74 -0.02
CA TYR A 100 -11.77 3.53 -0.30
C TYR A 100 -13.16 3.62 0.33
N ALA A 101 -13.26 4.12 1.57
CA ALA A 101 -14.53 4.25 2.27
C ALA A 101 -15.45 5.32 1.63
N SER A 102 -14.87 6.43 1.16
CA SER A 102 -15.63 7.44 0.42
C SER A 102 -16.16 6.88 -0.88
N PHE A 103 -15.34 6.16 -1.66
CA PHE A 103 -15.80 5.53 -2.90
C PHE A 103 -16.89 4.48 -2.66
N LEU A 104 -16.79 3.68 -1.60
CA LEU A 104 -17.81 2.68 -1.24
C LEU A 104 -19.19 3.31 -1.02
N SER A 105 -19.24 4.55 -0.51
CA SER A 105 -20.49 5.30 -0.32
C SER A 105 -21.07 5.83 -1.63
N LEU A 106 -20.24 5.95 -2.67
CA LEU A 106 -20.57 6.52 -3.98
C LEU A 106 -20.94 5.48 -5.04
N VAL A 107 -20.98 4.20 -4.68
CA VAL A 107 -21.32 3.11 -5.62
C VAL A 107 -22.68 3.35 -6.32
N ALA A 108 -23.64 3.98 -5.64
CA ALA A 108 -24.95 4.31 -6.20
C ALA A 108 -25.00 5.66 -6.96
N ASP A 109 -24.01 6.54 -6.78
CA ASP A 109 -24.00 7.88 -7.35
C ASP A 109 -23.39 7.89 -8.75
N ARG A 110 -24.12 8.34 -9.77
CA ARG A 110 -23.65 8.33 -11.16
C ARG A 110 -22.63 9.43 -11.51
N ALA A 111 -22.48 10.47 -10.70
CA ALA A 111 -21.65 11.62 -11.04
C ALA A 111 -20.15 11.34 -10.83
N PHE A 112 -19.35 11.45 -11.90
CA PHE A 112 -17.89 11.35 -11.80
C PHE A 112 -17.28 12.41 -10.85
N ALA A 113 -17.86 13.61 -10.82
CA ALA A 113 -17.42 14.69 -9.92
C ALA A 113 -17.44 14.28 -8.45
N ALA A 114 -18.34 13.37 -8.05
CA ALA A 114 -18.39 12.85 -6.68
C ALA A 114 -17.25 11.85 -6.41
N MET A 115 -16.77 11.14 -7.43
CA MET A 115 -15.68 10.15 -7.32
C MET A 115 -14.30 10.78 -7.31
N LEU A 116 -14.15 11.93 -7.98
CA LEU A 116 -12.89 12.63 -8.16
C LEU A 116 -12.11 12.85 -6.85
N PRO A 117 -12.73 13.29 -5.73
CA PRO A 117 -12.04 13.41 -4.45
C PRO A 117 -11.46 12.09 -3.95
N SER A 118 -12.16 10.97 -4.16
CA SER A 118 -11.67 9.65 -3.73
C SER A 118 -10.42 9.22 -4.50
N PHE A 119 -10.38 9.49 -5.82
CA PHE A 119 -9.21 9.20 -6.65
C PHE A 119 -8.01 10.09 -6.35
N LEU A 120 -8.24 11.38 -6.11
CA LEU A 120 -7.18 12.31 -5.69
C LEU A 120 -6.63 11.94 -4.31
N LEU A 121 -7.50 11.60 -3.35
CA LEU A 121 -7.09 11.11 -2.03
C LEU A 121 -6.27 9.83 -2.15
N LEU A 122 -6.63 8.93 -3.06
CA LEU A 122 -5.89 7.70 -3.28
C LEU A 122 -4.49 7.96 -3.86
N GLY A 123 -4.35 8.88 -4.83
CA GLY A 123 -3.04 9.28 -5.34
C GLY A 123 -2.15 9.89 -4.24
N LEU A 124 -2.71 10.79 -3.43
CA LEU A 124 -2.00 11.35 -2.27
C LEU A 124 -1.62 10.26 -1.26
N ALA A 125 -2.52 9.33 -0.96
CA ALA A 125 -2.25 8.20 -0.07
C ALA A 125 -1.05 7.37 -0.56
N PHE A 126 -1.00 7.09 -1.85
CA PHE A 126 0.07 6.32 -2.48
C PHE A 126 1.42 7.04 -2.41
N ALA A 127 1.43 8.35 -2.73
CA ALA A 127 2.63 9.18 -2.63
C ALA A 127 3.25 9.18 -1.21
N LEU A 128 2.41 9.19 -0.18
CA LEU A 128 2.83 9.24 1.22
C LEU A 128 3.10 7.87 1.86
N ALA A 129 2.65 6.77 1.25
CA ALA A 129 2.85 5.44 1.82
C ALA A 129 3.91 4.63 1.07
N TYR A 130 3.87 4.60 -0.27
CA TYR A 130 4.71 3.70 -1.06
C TYR A 130 6.21 3.98 -0.90
N GLY A 131 6.64 5.22 -1.19
CA GLY A 131 8.04 5.63 -1.03
C GLY A 131 8.55 5.52 0.42
N PRO A 132 7.81 6.03 1.42
CA PRO A 132 8.19 5.91 2.83
C PRO A 132 8.26 4.46 3.34
N LEU A 133 7.45 3.53 2.83
CA LEU A 133 7.62 2.10 3.13
C LEU A 133 8.93 1.54 2.57
N THR A 134 9.37 2.00 1.40
CA THR A 134 10.69 1.67 0.85
C THR A 134 11.82 2.16 1.75
N ILE A 135 11.72 3.39 2.25
CA ILE A 135 12.67 3.93 3.23
C ILE A 135 12.65 3.07 4.50
N ALA A 136 11.47 2.78 5.04
CA ALA A 136 11.32 2.03 6.29
C ALA A 136 11.86 0.59 6.20
N ALA A 137 11.86 -0.01 5.01
CA ALA A 137 12.38 -1.35 4.78
C ALA A 137 13.91 -1.40 4.74
N THR A 138 14.57 -0.33 4.30
CA THR A 138 16.04 -0.27 4.19
C THR A 138 16.71 0.49 5.34
N GLU A 139 15.93 1.23 6.13
CA GLU A 139 16.42 1.97 7.29
C GLU A 139 17.05 1.05 8.35
N GLY A 140 18.32 1.31 8.67
CA GLY A 140 19.08 0.53 9.66
C GLY A 140 19.52 -0.86 9.19
N VAL A 141 19.36 -1.18 7.90
CA VAL A 141 19.89 -2.39 7.28
C VAL A 141 21.35 -2.16 6.85
N ALA A 142 22.23 -3.14 7.10
CA ALA A 142 23.63 -3.07 6.67
C ALA A 142 23.72 -2.95 5.13
N GLU A 143 24.70 -2.21 4.62
CA GLU A 143 24.85 -1.91 3.18
C GLU A 143 24.85 -3.19 2.32
N GLU A 144 25.56 -4.23 2.78
CA GLU A 144 25.63 -5.55 2.15
C GLU A 144 24.29 -6.31 2.12
N GLU A 145 23.31 -5.94 2.95
CA GLU A 145 21.98 -6.56 3.03
C GLU A 145 20.87 -5.69 2.43
N GLN A 146 21.15 -4.46 1.97
CA GLN A 146 20.13 -3.56 1.41
C GLN A 146 19.45 -4.14 0.16
N GLY A 147 20.22 -4.82 -0.70
CA GLY A 147 19.68 -5.50 -1.88
C GLY A 147 18.67 -6.59 -1.50
N LEU A 148 18.96 -7.35 -0.43
CA LEU A 148 18.06 -8.38 0.08
C LEU A 148 16.79 -7.76 0.68
N ALA A 149 16.92 -6.71 1.50
CA ALA A 149 15.77 -6.01 2.09
C ALA A 149 14.83 -5.44 1.02
N SER A 150 15.40 -4.78 -0.01
CA SER A 150 14.64 -4.24 -1.15
C SER A 150 13.97 -5.34 -1.98
N GLY A 151 14.66 -6.48 -2.17
CA GLY A 151 14.09 -7.65 -2.83
C GLY A 151 12.87 -8.22 -2.09
N ILE A 152 12.97 -8.36 -0.76
CA ILE A 152 11.85 -8.81 0.09
C ILE A 152 10.68 -7.83 0.04
N LEU A 153 10.96 -6.52 0.04
CA LEU A 153 9.93 -5.49 -0.08
C LEU A 153 9.21 -5.56 -1.42
N THR A 154 9.96 -5.66 -2.52
CA THR A 154 9.40 -5.77 -3.86
C THR A 154 8.54 -7.02 -3.98
N MET A 155 9.01 -8.16 -3.45
CA MET A 155 8.19 -9.37 -3.36
C MET A 155 6.92 -9.12 -2.54
N SER A 156 7.01 -8.42 -1.41
CA SER A 156 5.83 -8.10 -0.59
C SER A 156 4.81 -7.25 -1.35
N PHE A 157 5.25 -6.27 -2.15
CA PHE A 157 4.37 -5.53 -3.05
C PHE A 157 3.70 -6.43 -4.10
N GLN A 158 4.47 -7.28 -4.77
CA GLN A 158 3.95 -8.17 -5.82
C GLN A 158 2.97 -9.22 -5.27
N PHE A 159 3.32 -9.85 -4.14
CA PHE A 159 2.41 -10.78 -3.44
C PHE A 159 1.18 -10.05 -2.93
N GLY A 160 1.33 -8.83 -2.40
CA GLY A 160 0.22 -7.96 -2.01
C GLY A 160 -0.75 -7.75 -3.16
N ALA A 161 -0.26 -7.28 -4.31
CA ALA A 161 -1.06 -7.08 -5.52
C ALA A 161 -1.85 -8.34 -5.91
N ALA A 162 -1.16 -9.48 -5.98
CA ALA A 162 -1.76 -10.75 -6.37
C ALA A 162 -2.83 -11.23 -5.38
N ILE A 163 -2.54 -11.19 -4.08
CA ILE A 163 -3.48 -11.59 -3.02
C ILE A 163 -4.68 -10.65 -2.99
N GLY A 164 -4.44 -9.34 -3.04
CA GLY A 164 -5.50 -8.33 -3.04
C GLY A 164 -6.47 -8.49 -4.21
N LEU A 165 -5.93 -8.68 -5.42
CA LEU A 165 -6.72 -8.97 -6.60
C LEU A 165 -7.51 -10.28 -6.44
N ALA A 166 -6.86 -11.37 -6.03
CA ALA A 166 -7.51 -12.66 -5.89
C ALA A 166 -8.67 -12.65 -4.88
N VAL A 167 -8.47 -12.02 -3.71
CA VAL A 167 -9.50 -11.93 -2.67
C VAL A 167 -10.65 -11.04 -3.12
N VAL A 168 -10.37 -9.87 -3.72
CA VAL A 168 -11.43 -8.99 -4.25
C VAL A 168 -12.24 -9.70 -5.31
N THR A 169 -11.61 -10.38 -6.27
CA THR A 169 -12.30 -11.13 -7.33
C THR A 169 -13.16 -12.25 -6.74
N ALA A 170 -12.64 -13.01 -5.77
CA ALA A 170 -13.40 -14.06 -5.11
C ALA A 170 -14.65 -13.50 -4.39
N VAL A 171 -14.50 -12.40 -3.64
CA VAL A 171 -15.61 -11.76 -2.92
C VAL A 171 -16.60 -11.13 -3.88
N LEU A 172 -16.13 -10.53 -4.97
CA LEU A 172 -16.97 -9.98 -6.03
C LEU A 172 -17.89 -11.05 -6.63
N VAL A 173 -17.33 -12.21 -6.98
CA VAL A 173 -18.11 -13.32 -7.54
C VAL A 173 -19.11 -13.87 -6.51
N ALA A 174 -18.70 -13.96 -5.25
CA ALA A 174 -19.53 -14.55 -4.20
C ALA A 174 -20.63 -13.62 -3.65
N ALA A 175 -20.37 -12.31 -3.59
CA ALA A 175 -21.19 -11.35 -2.82
C ALA A 175 -21.39 -10.00 -3.51
N GLY A 176 -20.89 -9.82 -4.73
CA GLY A 176 -21.10 -8.63 -5.55
C GLY A 176 -20.18 -7.44 -5.21
N ILE A 177 -20.36 -6.35 -5.97
CA ILE A 177 -19.40 -5.24 -6.02
C ILE A 177 -19.20 -4.52 -4.68
N ARG A 178 -20.28 -4.34 -3.91
CA ARG A 178 -20.22 -3.64 -2.62
C ARG A 178 -19.36 -4.40 -1.62
N ALA A 179 -19.51 -5.73 -1.56
CA ALA A 179 -18.70 -6.58 -0.70
C ALA A 179 -17.24 -6.60 -1.16
N ALA A 180 -17.01 -6.64 -2.48
CA ALA A 180 -15.67 -6.59 -3.05
C ALA A 180 -14.92 -5.30 -2.67
N LEU A 181 -15.61 -4.15 -2.70
CA LEU A 181 -15.04 -2.85 -2.31
C LEU A 181 -14.78 -2.69 -0.81
N VAL A 182 -15.37 -3.53 0.05
CA VAL A 182 -15.05 -3.56 1.49
C VAL A 182 -13.67 -4.18 1.74
N VAL A 183 -13.21 -5.10 0.89
CA VAL A 183 -11.93 -5.79 1.07
C VAL A 183 -10.74 -4.81 1.09
N PRO A 184 -10.58 -3.86 0.12
CA PRO A 184 -9.57 -2.82 0.20
C PRO A 184 -9.65 -1.95 1.46
N VAL A 185 -10.86 -1.62 1.91
CA VAL A 185 -11.06 -0.83 3.15
C VAL A 185 -10.51 -1.58 4.35
N VAL A 186 -10.87 -2.86 4.51
CA VAL A 186 -10.38 -3.70 5.61
C VAL A 186 -8.86 -3.86 5.55
N ALA A 187 -8.30 -4.15 4.38
CA ALA A 187 -6.86 -4.27 4.20
C ALA A 187 -6.12 -2.96 4.57
N ALA A 188 -6.65 -1.81 4.16
CA ALA A 188 -6.09 -0.51 4.53
C ALA A 188 -6.20 -0.22 6.03
N VAL A 189 -7.31 -0.58 6.69
CA VAL A 189 -7.47 -0.45 8.15
C VAL A 189 -6.47 -1.32 8.90
N LEU A 190 -6.22 -2.55 8.43
CA LEU A 190 -5.14 -3.39 8.97
C LEU A 190 -3.77 -2.72 8.76
N GLY A 191 -3.56 -2.09 7.61
CA GLY A 191 -2.36 -1.30 7.31
C GLY A 191 -2.15 -0.14 8.28
N VAL A 192 -3.22 0.58 8.64
CA VAL A 192 -3.21 1.62 9.68
C VAL A 192 -2.79 1.04 11.03
N GLY A 193 -3.30 -0.15 11.39
CA GLY A 193 -2.87 -0.85 12.61
C GLY A 193 -1.36 -1.13 12.64
N VAL A 194 -0.80 -1.61 11.53
CA VAL A 194 0.65 -1.85 11.38
C VAL A 194 1.45 -0.54 11.46
N ALA A 195 0.96 0.51 10.83
CA ALA A 195 1.59 1.83 10.86
C ALA A 195 1.58 2.44 12.28
N LEU A 196 0.45 2.34 13.00
CA LEU A 196 0.32 2.77 14.40
C LEU A 196 1.30 2.04 15.31
N LEU A 197 1.42 0.71 15.17
CA LEU A 197 2.41 -0.09 15.91
C LEU A 197 3.85 0.37 15.63
N THR A 198 4.13 0.80 14.40
CA THR A 198 5.45 1.31 14.01
C THR A 198 5.72 2.68 14.64
N VAL A 199 4.75 3.59 14.64
CA VAL A 199 4.84 4.91 15.30
C VAL A 199 5.00 4.77 16.82
N ALA A 200 4.21 3.90 17.46
CA ALA A 200 4.28 3.69 18.90
C ALA A 200 5.68 3.23 19.31
N ARG A 201 6.28 2.29 18.56
CA ARG A 201 7.61 1.76 18.87
C ARG A 201 8.76 2.72 18.55
N SER A 202 8.63 3.58 17.54
CA SER A 202 9.65 4.59 17.25
C SER A 202 9.67 5.70 18.30
N SER A 203 8.52 6.06 18.87
CA SER A 203 8.42 7.09 19.93
C SER A 203 9.03 6.67 21.28
N VAL A 204 9.10 5.36 21.55
CA VAL A 204 9.71 4.83 22.78
C VAL A 204 11.23 4.90 22.71
N ARG A 205 11.82 4.75 21.51
CA ARG A 205 13.28 4.72 21.30
C ARG A 205 13.95 6.09 21.39
N THR A 206 13.20 7.19 21.24
CA THR A 206 13.73 8.57 21.36
C THR A 206 13.70 9.11 22.80
N ARG A 207 13.14 8.37 23.76
CA ARG A 207 13.07 8.77 25.19
C ARG A 207 14.10 8.08 26.09
N THR A 208 14.95 7.22 25.54
CA THR A 208 16.06 6.52 26.21
C THR A 208 17.38 7.02 25.66
#